data_AF-A0A850TMG2-F1
#
_entry.id   AF-A0A850TMG2-F1
#
_cell.length_a   1.000
_cell.length_b   1.000
_cell.length_c   1.000
_cell.angle_alpha   90.00
_cell.angle_beta   90.00
_cell.angle_gamma   90.00
#
_symmetry.space_group_name_H-M   'P 1'
#
loop_
_entity.id
_entity.type
_entity.pdbx_description
1 polymer ?
#
loop_
_entity_poly.entity_id
_entity_poly.type
_entity_poly.pdbx_seq_one_letter_code
_entity_poly.pdbx_strand_id
1 'polypeptide(L)'
;EDDSLQVHDLKPGWKEFVQHRAFGRFQCSQCFREWSSAKVHILFRMCWCQGQGMVCMRAFRQACRQCPDPQLEEPKFSQETMEMLLHNLVLKILQYFYHLPIQPSDLLEVVVDRPVRGLHDSARCEGCQLGVC
;
A
#
# COMPACT_ATOMS: atom_id res chain seq x y z
N GLU A 1 5.58 12.57 0.61
CA GLU A 1 4.92 11.49 1.37
C GLU A 1 5.28 11.66 2.84
N ASP A 2 4.43 11.15 3.74
CA ASP A 2 4.68 11.19 5.19
C ASP A 2 5.11 9.79 5.65
N ASP A 3 6.43 9.58 5.66
CA ASP A 3 7.07 8.33 6.09
C ASP A 3 6.85 8.01 7.59
N SER A 4 6.21 8.92 8.34
CA SER A 4 5.91 8.75 9.76
C SER A 4 4.52 8.14 10.03
N LEU A 5 3.70 7.90 9.01
CA LEU A 5 2.36 7.33 9.18
C LEU A 5 2.43 5.87 9.66
N GLN A 6 2.36 5.66 10.97
CA GLN A 6 2.29 4.34 11.59
C GLN A 6 0.90 3.72 11.39
N VAL A 7 0.75 2.40 11.55
CA VAL A 7 -0.58 1.78 11.57
C VAL A 7 -1.13 1.86 13.00
N HIS A 8 -2.43 2.12 13.16
CA HIS A 8 -3.14 2.13 14.44
C HIS A 8 -2.96 3.35 15.38
N ASP A 9 -2.19 4.37 14.99
CA ASP A 9 -2.08 5.65 15.73
C ASP A 9 -3.02 6.71 15.15
N LEU A 10 -4.33 6.58 15.42
CA LEU A 10 -5.34 7.49 14.88
C LEU A 10 -5.78 8.58 15.87
N LYS A 11 -5.66 9.83 15.43
CA LYS A 11 -6.35 10.96 16.08
C LYS A 11 -7.88 10.80 15.90
N PRO A 12 -8.70 11.37 16.79
CA PRO A 12 -10.15 11.38 16.62
C PRO A 12 -10.57 11.89 15.24
N GLY A 13 -11.54 11.21 14.60
CA GLY A 13 -12.06 11.57 13.27
C GLY A 13 -11.27 11.00 12.08
N TRP A 14 -10.13 10.35 12.32
CA TRP A 14 -9.40 9.64 11.28
C TRP A 14 -9.88 8.19 11.11
N LYS A 15 -9.78 7.69 9.89
CA LYS A 15 -10.08 6.31 9.48
C LYS A 15 -8.89 5.73 8.75
N GLU A 16 -8.64 4.44 8.94
CA GLU A 16 -7.57 3.70 8.29
C GLU A 16 -8.13 2.61 7.38
N PHE A 17 -7.46 2.41 6.26
CA PHE A 17 -7.65 1.29 5.36
C PHE A 17 -6.29 0.84 4.86
N VAL A 18 -5.95 -0.43 5.09
CA VAL A 18 -4.77 -1.05 4.51
C VAL A 18 -5.20 -1.86 3.30
N GLN A 19 -4.72 -1.48 2.12
CA GLN A 19 -4.77 -2.34 0.96
C GLN A 19 -3.62 -3.34 1.07
N HIS A 20 -3.98 -4.62 1.12
CA HIS A 20 -3.03 -5.72 1.10
C HIS A 20 -2.80 -6.19 -0.34
N ARG A 21 -1.62 -6.77 -0.56
CA ARG A 21 -1.27 -7.56 -1.77
C ARG A 21 -1.37 -6.80 -3.09
N ALA A 22 -1.07 -5.50 -3.09
CA ALA A 22 -0.90 -4.76 -4.33
C ALA A 22 0.35 -5.24 -5.08
N PHE A 23 0.29 -5.21 -6.41
CA PHE A 23 1.45 -5.46 -7.26
C PHE A 23 2.27 -4.18 -7.45
N GLY A 24 3.57 -4.22 -7.16
CA GLY A 24 4.48 -3.10 -7.39
C GLY A 24 5.80 -3.54 -7.99
N ARG A 25 6.43 -2.64 -8.75
CA ARG A 25 7.80 -2.79 -9.25
C ARG A 25 8.73 -1.90 -8.45
N PHE A 26 9.94 -2.37 -8.21
CA PHE A 26 10.95 -1.65 -7.46
C PHE A 26 12.22 -1.57 -8.31
N GLN A 27 13.01 -0.54 -8.08
CA GLN A 27 14.30 -0.35 -8.70
C GLN A 27 15.28 0.08 -7.62
N CYS A 28 16.39 -0.65 -7.50
CA CYS A 28 17.42 -0.29 -6.53
C CYS A 28 18.16 0.96 -6.98
N SER A 29 18.21 1.98 -6.12
CA SER A 29 18.97 3.20 -6.31
C SER A 29 20.49 2.97 -6.38
N GLN A 30 21.00 1.90 -5.77
CA GLN A 30 22.44 1.60 -5.72
C GLN A 30 22.92 0.74 -6.90
N CYS A 31 22.23 -0.37 -7.19
CA CYS A 31 22.68 -1.33 -8.20
C CYS A 31 21.80 -1.38 -9.46
N PHE A 32 20.77 -0.52 -9.53
CA PHE A 32 19.84 -0.38 -10.65
C PHE A 32 19.05 -1.64 -11.03
N ARG A 33 19.18 -2.73 -10.27
CA ARG A 33 18.39 -3.94 -10.47
C ARG A 33 16.94 -3.68 -10.13
N GLU A 34 16.06 -4.27 -10.94
CA GLU A 34 14.64 -4.19 -10.76
C GLU A 34 14.07 -5.51 -10.23
N TRP A 35 12.99 -5.42 -9.47
CA TRP A 35 12.20 -6.58 -9.07
C TRP A 35 10.73 -6.21 -8.98
N SER A 36 9.87 -7.23 -8.98
CA SER A 36 8.42 -7.06 -8.79
C SER A 36 7.98 -7.79 -7.53
N SER A 37 6.91 -7.31 -6.91
CA SER A 37 6.33 -7.89 -5.70
C SER A 37 4.81 -7.85 -5.82
N ALA A 38 4.14 -8.99 -5.60
CA ALA A 38 2.69 -9.09 -5.45
C ALA A 38 2.23 -8.87 -4.00
N LYS A 39 3.14 -8.41 -3.12
CA LYS A 39 2.89 -8.24 -1.69
C LYS A 39 3.30 -6.84 -1.22
N VAL A 40 2.92 -5.83 -1.99
CA VAL A 40 3.02 -4.42 -1.57
C VAL A 40 1.79 -4.08 -0.75
N HIS A 41 2.02 -3.46 0.41
CA HIS A 41 0.97 -2.96 1.28
C HIS A 41 0.88 -1.45 1.12
N ILE A 42 -0.34 -0.92 1.21
CA ILE A 42 -0.57 0.52 1.11
C ILE A 42 -1.52 0.93 2.24
N LEU A 43 -1.07 1.86 3.07
CA LEU A 43 -1.88 2.48 4.09
C LEU A 43 -2.56 3.73 3.52
N PHE A 44 -3.88 3.78 3.63
CA PHE A 44 -4.67 4.98 3.43
C PHE A 44 -5.18 5.48 4.78
N ARG A 45 -4.85 6.73 5.10
CA ARG A 45 -5.45 7.47 6.21
C ARG A 45 -6.38 8.52 5.67
N MET A 46 -7.61 8.54 6.19
CA MET A 46 -8.66 9.42 5.71
C MET A 46 -9.24 10.19 6.86
N CYS A 47 -9.58 11.46 6.66
CA CYS A 47 -10.36 12.21 7.63
C CYS A 47 -11.30 13.20 6.94
N TRP A 48 -12.38 13.53 7.63
CA TRP A 48 -13.26 14.64 7.29
C TRP A 48 -13.03 15.75 8.30
N CYS A 49 -12.40 16.84 7.89
CA CYS A 49 -12.07 17.96 8.77
C CYS A 49 -12.37 19.29 8.10
N GLN A 50 -12.96 20.23 8.84
CA GLN A 50 -13.24 21.59 8.36
C GLN A 50 -14.07 21.65 7.05
N GLY A 51 -14.99 20.68 6.86
CA GLY A 51 -15.84 20.62 5.66
C GLY A 51 -15.14 20.08 4.41
N GLN A 52 -13.92 19.56 4.54
CA GLN A 52 -13.17 18.94 3.44
C GLN A 52 -12.72 17.51 3.82
N GLY A 53 -12.75 16.62 2.83
CA GLY A 53 -12.16 15.29 2.94
C GLY A 53 -10.68 15.33 2.59
N MET A 54 -9.84 14.68 3.38
CA MET A 54 -8.42 14.51 3.12
C MET A 54 -8.05 13.03 3.14
N VAL A 55 -7.17 12.62 2.22
CA VAL A 55 -6.60 11.28 2.16
C VAL A 55 -5.08 11.38 2.09
N CYS A 56 -4.39 10.65 2.98
CA CYS A 56 -2.96 10.43 2.93
C CYS A 56 -2.69 8.97 2.54
N MET A 57 -1.75 8.76 1.63
CA MET A 57 -1.32 7.45 1.17
C MET A 57 0.14 7.22 1.57
N ARG A 58 0.44 6.01 2.04
CA ARG A 58 1.80 5.52 2.26
C ARG A 58 1.92 4.12 1.68
N ALA A 59 2.80 3.93 0.70
CA ALA A 59 3.17 2.61 0.24
C ALA A 59 4.34 2.08 1.09
N PHE A 60 4.31 0.80 1.44
CA PHE A 60 5.41 0.20 2.19
C PHE A 60 6.53 -0.26 1.25
N ARG A 61 7.75 0.13 1.59
CA ARG A 61 8.97 -0.06 0.80
C ARG A 61 9.52 -1.47 0.89
N GLN A 62 10.41 -1.81 -0.04
CA GLN A 62 11.17 -3.07 -0.02
C GLN A 62 12.65 -2.82 -0.29
N ALA A 63 13.50 -3.60 0.38
CA ALA A 63 14.95 -3.51 0.23
C ALA A 63 15.47 -4.44 -0.88
N CYS A 64 16.49 -3.98 -1.62
CA CYS A 64 17.15 -4.79 -2.64
C CYS A 64 17.74 -6.07 -2.03
N ARG A 65 17.64 -7.20 -2.74
CA ARG A 65 18.20 -8.50 -2.31
C ARG A 65 19.71 -8.65 -2.51
N GLN A 66 20.29 -7.85 -3.40
CA GLN A 66 21.66 -8.05 -3.90
C GLN A 66 22.67 -7.11 -3.23
N CYS A 67 22.24 -5.96 -2.73
CA CYS A 67 23.14 -5.03 -2.05
C CYS A 67 23.44 -5.51 -0.62
N PRO A 68 24.69 -5.34 -0.13
CA PRO A 68 25.08 -5.71 1.23
C PRO A 68 24.42 -4.81 2.29
N ASP A 69 24.25 -3.52 1.99
CA ASP A 69 23.55 -2.54 2.82
C ASP A 69 22.44 -1.85 1.99
N PRO A 70 21.32 -2.55 1.75
CA PRO A 70 20.28 -2.07 0.84
C PRO A 70 19.44 -0.97 1.50
N GLN A 71 19.18 0.10 0.75
CA GLN A 71 18.15 1.07 1.11
C GLN A 71 16.75 0.51 0.84
N LEU A 72 15.75 1.06 1.53
CA LEU A 72 14.34 0.80 1.28
C LEU A 72 13.88 1.60 0.04
N GLU A 73 13.40 0.89 -0.98
CA GLU A 73 12.96 1.48 -2.24
C GLU A 73 11.43 1.57 -2.31
N GLU A 74 10.93 2.64 -2.90
CA GLU A 74 9.51 2.86 -3.15
C GLU A 74 8.98 1.98 -4.30
N PRO A 75 7.74 1.47 -4.19
CA PRO A 75 7.09 0.78 -5.29
C PRO A 75 6.62 1.76 -6.36
N LYS A 76 6.76 1.34 -7.61
CA LYS A 76 6.15 1.92 -8.80
C LYS A 76 4.97 1.06 -9.21
N PHE A 77 3.80 1.67 -9.36
CA PHE A 77 2.56 1.01 -9.76
C PHE A 77 2.27 1.22 -11.24
N SER A 78 1.66 0.24 -11.90
CA SER A 78 1.08 0.45 -13.24
C SER A 78 -0.19 1.30 -13.13
N GLN A 79 -0.64 1.86 -14.25
CA GLN A 79 -1.91 2.58 -14.31
C GLN A 79 -3.07 1.70 -13.86
N GLU A 80 -3.15 0.46 -14.35
CA GLU A 80 -4.17 -0.54 -13.97
C GLU A 80 -4.18 -0.77 -12.45
N THR A 81 -3.01 -1.00 -11.84
CA THR A 81 -2.92 -1.16 -10.39
C THR A 81 -3.41 0.09 -9.67
N MET A 82 -3.03 1.29 -10.12
CA MET A 82 -3.50 2.55 -9.52
C MET A 82 -5.02 2.71 -9.62
N GLU A 83 -5.63 2.37 -10.75
CA GLU A 83 -7.08 2.44 -10.94
C GLU A 83 -7.81 1.53 -9.94
N MET A 84 -7.32 0.31 -9.73
CA MET A 84 -7.89 -0.62 -8.75
C MET A 84 -7.71 -0.13 -7.30
N LEU A 85 -6.54 0.42 -6.98
CA LEU A 85 -6.26 1.01 -5.66
C LEU A 85 -7.22 2.16 -5.35
N LEU A 86 -7.41 3.07 -6.31
CA LEU A 86 -8.31 4.21 -6.17
C LEU A 86 -9.78 3.77 -6.10
N HIS A 87 -10.17 2.75 -6.87
CA HIS A 87 -11.51 2.16 -6.78
C HIS A 87 -11.82 1.66 -5.36
N ASN A 88 -10.93 0.84 -4.79
CA ASN A 88 -11.09 0.32 -3.44
C ASN A 88 -11.10 1.44 -2.38
N LEU A 89 -10.25 2.45 -2.56
CA LEU A 89 -10.24 3.63 -1.69
C LEU A 89 -11.59 4.35 -1.70
N VAL A 90 -12.18 4.59 -2.88
CA VAL A 90 -13.50 5.23 -3.01
C VAL A 90 -14.58 4.43 -2.29
N LEU A 91 -14.60 3.10 -2.48
CA LEU A 91 -15.53 2.22 -1.76
C LEU A 91 -15.37 2.34 -0.25
N LYS A 92 -14.13 2.43 0.26
CA LYS A 92 -13.88 2.64 1.70
C LYS A 92 -14.31 4.02 2.20
N ILE A 93 -14.16 5.06 1.38
CA ILE A 93 -14.68 6.40 1.72
C ILE A 93 -16.21 6.36 1.84
N LEU A 94 -16.89 5.75 0.87
CA LEU A 94 -18.35 5.56 0.88
C LEU A 94 -18.82 4.77 2.11
N GLN A 95 -18.10 3.70 2.44
CA GLN A 95 -18.38 2.89 3.63
C GLN A 95 -18.21 3.70 4.93
N TYR A 96 -17.07 4.36 5.10
CA TYR A 96 -16.70 4.97 6.38
C TYR A 96 -17.37 6.32 6.65
N PHE A 97 -17.57 7.15 5.63
CA PHE A 97 -18.05 8.52 5.81
C PHE A 97 -19.49 8.75 5.30
N TYR A 98 -19.97 7.89 4.41
CA TYR A 98 -21.34 7.97 3.87
C TYR A 98 -22.24 6.82 4.33
N HIS A 99 -21.70 5.91 5.16
CA HIS A 99 -22.43 4.78 5.75
C HIS A 99 -23.12 3.89 4.72
N LEU A 100 -22.57 3.80 3.49
CA LEU A 100 -23.09 2.88 2.49
C LEU A 100 -22.65 1.45 2.82
N PRO A 101 -23.55 0.46 2.63
CA PRO A 101 -23.22 -0.94 2.88
C PRO A 101 -22.30 -1.45 1.75
N ILE A 102 -21.00 -1.57 2.05
CA ILE A 102 -20.00 -2.15 1.14
C ILE A 102 -19.54 -3.49 1.71
N GLN A 103 -19.62 -4.54 0.90
CA GLN A 103 -19.15 -5.88 1.23
C GLN A 103 -17.68 -6.05 0.85
N PRO A 104 -16.93 -6.94 1.55
CA PRO A 104 -15.57 -7.26 1.16
C PRO A 104 -15.43 -7.76 -0.28
N SER A 105 -16.46 -8.43 -0.82
CA SER A 105 -16.54 -8.90 -2.21
C SER A 105 -16.63 -7.78 -3.24
N ASP A 106 -17.00 -6.56 -2.82
CA ASP A 106 -17.07 -5.40 -3.72
C ASP A 106 -15.68 -4.81 -3.97
N LEU A 107 -14.70 -5.14 -3.14
CA LEU A 107 -13.32 -4.70 -3.31
C LEU A 107 -12.64 -5.52 -4.40
N LEU A 108 -11.98 -4.84 -5.34
CA LEU A 108 -11.19 -5.48 -6.37
C LEU A 108 -9.94 -6.11 -5.76
N GLU A 109 -9.65 -7.35 -6.12
CA GLU A 109 -8.39 -7.99 -5.78
C GLU A 109 -7.27 -7.37 -6.60
N VAL A 110 -6.38 -6.60 -5.96
CA VAL A 110 -5.28 -5.87 -6.62
C VAL A 110 -4.09 -6.79 -6.93
N VAL A 111 -4.38 -7.97 -7.48
CA VAL A 111 -3.39 -8.94 -7.93
C VAL A 111 -3.33 -8.93 -9.45
N VAL A 112 -2.13 -8.89 -10.00
CA VAL A 112 -1.91 -8.89 -11.45
C VAL A 112 -1.80 -10.33 -11.95
N ASP A 113 -2.36 -10.60 -13.14
CA ASP A 113 -2.34 -11.87 -13.88
C ASP A 113 -0.95 -12.50 -14.13
N ARG A 114 0.14 -11.80 -13.79
CA ARG A 114 1.50 -12.31 -13.96
C ARG A 114 1.98 -12.98 -12.68
N PRO A 115 2.33 -14.28 -12.73
CA PRO A 115 2.90 -14.96 -11.57
C PRO A 115 4.22 -14.30 -11.17
N VAL A 116 4.22 -13.62 -10.03
CA VAL A 116 5.46 -13.20 -9.37
C VAL A 116 6.11 -14.46 -8.84
N ARG A 117 7.23 -14.86 -9.45
CA ARG A 117 7.99 -16.03 -9.02
C ARG A 117 8.79 -15.71 -7.76
N GLY A 118 8.66 -16.56 -6.76
CA GLY A 118 9.48 -16.56 -5.55
C GLY A 118 8.71 -16.26 -4.27
N LEU A 119 9.24 -16.76 -3.15
CA LEU A 119 8.69 -16.49 -1.83
C LEU A 119 8.85 -15.00 -1.47
N HIS A 120 7.87 -14.48 -0.75
CA HIS A 120 7.93 -13.15 -0.15
C HIS A 120 9.08 -13.12 0.86
N ASP A 121 9.97 -12.14 0.72
CA ASP A 121 11.12 -11.98 1.62
C ASP A 121 10.76 -10.99 2.73
N SER A 122 10.23 -11.53 3.82
CA SER A 122 9.75 -10.74 4.96
C SER A 122 10.86 -9.92 5.63
N ALA A 123 12.12 -10.37 5.57
CA ALA A 123 13.23 -9.65 6.16
C ALA A 123 13.53 -8.33 5.42
N ARG A 124 13.14 -8.23 4.15
CA ARG A 124 13.38 -7.07 3.27
C ARG A 124 12.10 -6.28 2.96
N CYS A 125 11.00 -6.55 3.66
CA CYS A 125 9.74 -5.83 3.47
C CYS A 125 9.47 -4.95 4.69
N GLU A 126 9.36 -3.63 4.47
CA GLU A 126 9.05 -2.66 5.53
C GLU A 126 7.73 -3.01 6.23
N GLY A 127 6.71 -3.41 5.46
CA GLY A 127 5.42 -3.81 6.02
C GLY A 127 5.51 -5.03 6.95
N CYS A 128 6.38 -6.02 6.65
CA CYS A 128 6.62 -7.14 7.56
C CYS A 128 7.34 -6.70 8.84
N GLN A 129 8.35 -5.82 8.71
CA GLN A 129 9.10 -5.30 9.84
C GLN A 129 8.22 -4.48 10.80
N LEU A 130 7.19 -3.81 10.25
CA LEU A 130 6.21 -3.04 11.02
C LEU A 130 4.96 -3.85 11.44
N GLY A 131 4.87 -5.14 11.10
CA GLY A 131 3.74 -6.00 11.51
C GLY A 131 2.43 -5.78 10.74
N VAL A 132 2.47 -5.24 9.52
CA VAL A 132 1.29 -4.84 8.70
C VAL A 132 0.95 -5.86 7.58
N CYS A 133 1.77 -6.91 7.42
CA CYS A 133 1.84 -7.78 6.22
C CYS A 133 1.19 -9.16 6.38
#